data_AF-A0A370C5H8-F1
#
_entry.id   AF-A0A370C5H8-F1
#
_cell.length_a   1.000
_cell.length_b   1.000
_cell.length_c   1.000
_cell.angle_alpha   90.00
_cell.angle_beta   90.00
_cell.angle_gamma   90.00
#
_symmetry.space_group_name_H-M   'P 1'
#
loop_
_entity.id
_entity.type
_entity.pdbx_description
1 polymer ?
#
loop_
_entity_poly.entity_id
_entity_poly.type
_entity_poly.pdbx_seq_one_letter_code
_entity_poly.pdbx_strand_id
1 'polypeptide(L)'
;MSETELSKRLQSFLTTDKGRFNEITALSQKAINDGMSQLLNDHPELTEVKASLEGIGSLDATLKTSQLALNVTGQQNAVSMYYCTLGLGTVNFTILNEEVQITDWTIAWTCNLDKEVVDPSSDEFKEVQTQIMQPGDYSISSLFFAFTNDHIITYDREQSTFNGADLSDEQMTYLGILLGRWYTNQDSPETVNEEAPSFPPTSLKLQTYPYIAPNETKPAEGLGSIGENNMLLYLQMTDKRPFPDIRLLEHSGNYVSKGMNGTIIIDRDIIWDRYLFRDTVPKLLSQFNIHTYAWVASANNSELFGEQWSIALGDPSHSSDASFYAWKQVSSLLAWTWTPSNEKQTYQHTYKSDAGWNTLNIKCTTSNKLSAMSGTGTINASGTTGITVDCEAAATTFPMVGGYRYTIHVTINWQTDITVTTTNGGLKFSLNLPADLTKVFQVTADPLQWNGSTSGFDDKLEAVKAIYQKFQDRLVQQFQNDTSFGEAEKSLESDLNTSARFVIPGKGSLAYENPIFNNNGDLMIEANYIV
;
A
#
# COMPACT_ATOMS: atom_id res chain seq x y z
N MET A 1 -15.16 -13.98 -20.01
CA MET A 1 -13.79 -14.46 -19.73
C MET A 1 -13.88 -15.39 -18.53
N SER A 2 -13.16 -16.52 -18.53
CA SER A 2 -13.06 -17.39 -17.35
C SER A 2 -12.40 -16.62 -16.21
N GLU A 3 -12.91 -16.77 -15.00
CA GLU A 3 -12.25 -16.19 -13.83
C GLU A 3 -10.90 -16.86 -13.60
N THR A 4 -9.92 -16.06 -13.20
CA THR A 4 -8.58 -16.51 -12.77
C THR A 4 -8.32 -16.13 -11.31
N GLU A 5 -7.35 -16.79 -10.67
CA GLU A 5 -6.87 -16.45 -9.32
C GLU A 5 -6.56 -14.95 -9.18
N LEU A 6 -5.78 -14.42 -10.13
CA LEU A 6 -5.43 -13.00 -10.15
C LEU A 6 -6.67 -12.12 -10.29
N SER A 7 -7.63 -12.46 -11.15
CA SER A 7 -8.84 -11.65 -11.31
C SER A 7 -9.69 -11.60 -10.04
N LYS A 8 -9.84 -12.72 -9.31
CA LYS A 8 -10.53 -12.77 -8.01
C LYS A 8 -9.78 -11.96 -6.95
N ARG A 9 -8.45 -11.99 -6.99
CA ARG A 9 -7.61 -11.22 -6.07
C ARG A 9 -7.77 -9.71 -6.27
N LEU A 10 -7.71 -9.26 -7.52
CA LEU A 10 -7.83 -7.84 -7.87
C LEU A 10 -9.23 -7.25 -7.64
N GLN A 11 -10.25 -8.10 -7.47
CA GLN A 11 -11.61 -7.68 -7.10
C GLN A 11 -11.76 -7.30 -5.62
N SER A 12 -10.91 -7.87 -4.75
CA SER A 12 -10.99 -7.62 -3.31
C SER A 12 -10.90 -6.12 -2.98
N PHE A 13 -11.63 -5.67 -1.96
CA PHE A 13 -11.67 -4.26 -1.55
C PHE A 13 -11.94 -4.09 -0.07
N LEU A 14 -11.48 -2.95 0.48
CA LEU A 14 -11.67 -2.58 1.89
C LEU A 14 -12.97 -1.78 2.17
N THR A 15 -13.66 -1.33 1.12
CA THR A 15 -14.90 -0.53 1.24
C THR A 15 -16.09 -1.38 1.64
N THR A 16 -17.03 -0.78 2.35
CA THR A 16 -18.36 -1.33 2.64
C THR A 16 -19.38 -0.22 2.37
N ASP A 17 -20.66 -0.55 2.38
CA ASP A 17 -21.74 0.44 2.31
C ASP A 17 -21.75 1.43 3.49
N LYS A 18 -21.12 1.06 4.62
CA LYS A 18 -21.11 1.83 5.87
C LYS A 18 -19.73 2.35 6.29
N GLY A 19 -18.76 2.37 5.39
CA GLY A 19 -17.41 2.86 5.67
C GLY A 19 -16.34 1.96 5.08
N ARG A 20 -15.09 2.12 5.53
CA ARG A 20 -13.94 1.44 4.93
C ARG A 20 -12.90 1.08 5.98
N PHE A 21 -12.31 -0.10 5.85
CA PHE A 21 -11.15 -0.49 6.67
C PHE A 21 -9.88 0.18 6.14
N ASN A 22 -8.93 0.44 7.03
CA ASN A 22 -7.67 1.07 6.66
C ASN A 22 -6.65 0.04 6.20
N GLU A 23 -6.58 -1.07 6.90
CA GLU A 23 -5.65 -2.15 6.59
C GLU A 23 -6.34 -3.49 6.83
N ILE A 24 -5.98 -4.49 6.01
CA ILE A 24 -6.31 -5.89 6.26
C ILE A 24 -5.03 -6.71 6.14
N THR A 25 -4.71 -7.48 7.17
CA THR A 25 -3.78 -8.61 7.04
C THR A 25 -4.59 -9.89 6.91
N ALA A 26 -4.42 -10.61 5.80
CA ALA A 26 -5.06 -11.88 5.54
C ALA A 26 -4.01 -12.99 5.61
N LEU A 27 -4.21 -14.00 6.45
CA LEU A 27 -3.36 -15.18 6.54
C LEU A 27 -4.18 -16.40 6.14
N SER A 28 -3.65 -17.23 5.25
CA SER A 28 -4.29 -18.48 4.86
C SER A 28 -4.24 -19.48 6.02
N GLN A 29 -5.25 -20.35 6.07
CA GLN A 29 -5.29 -21.47 7.01
C GLN A 29 -4.04 -22.33 6.88
N LYS A 30 -3.52 -22.49 5.66
CA LYS A 30 -2.24 -23.16 5.41
C LYS A 30 -1.11 -22.50 6.20
N ALA A 31 -0.95 -21.19 6.07
CA ALA A 31 0.12 -20.45 6.72
C ALA A 31 0.03 -20.55 8.25
N ILE A 32 -1.18 -20.49 8.81
CA ILE A 32 -1.41 -20.67 10.25
C ILE A 32 -1.01 -22.09 10.69
N ASN A 33 -1.41 -23.11 9.93
CA ASN A 33 -1.08 -24.51 10.24
C ASN A 33 0.41 -24.84 10.08
N ASP A 34 1.06 -24.26 9.08
CA ASP A 34 2.52 -24.36 8.90
C ASP A 34 3.23 -23.71 10.09
N GLY A 35 2.78 -22.51 10.52
CA GLY A 35 3.33 -21.81 11.69
C GLY A 35 3.17 -22.60 12.99
N MET A 36 2.00 -23.19 13.24
CA MET A 36 1.81 -24.09 14.40
C MET A 36 2.70 -25.33 14.34
N SER A 37 2.88 -25.90 13.15
CA SER A 37 3.76 -27.06 12.95
C SER A 37 5.22 -26.69 13.23
N GLN A 38 5.65 -25.52 12.78
CA GLN A 38 6.98 -24.99 13.03
C GLN A 38 7.20 -24.73 14.53
N LEU A 39 6.24 -24.12 15.22
CA LEU A 39 6.31 -23.89 16.67
C LEU A 39 6.58 -25.19 17.43
N LEU A 40 5.87 -26.28 17.10
CA LEU A 40 6.10 -27.59 17.74
C LEU A 40 7.47 -28.20 17.41
N ASN A 41 8.02 -27.92 16.22
CA ASN A 41 9.35 -28.38 15.85
C ASN A 41 10.45 -27.62 16.61
N ASP A 42 10.28 -26.32 16.77
CA ASP A 42 11.24 -25.44 17.45
C ASP A 42 11.18 -25.57 18.97
N HIS A 43 10.02 -25.98 19.49
CA HIS A 43 9.75 -26.18 20.91
C HIS A 43 9.27 -27.59 21.21
N PRO A 44 10.15 -28.61 21.18
CA PRO A 44 9.80 -30.00 21.46
C PRO A 44 9.13 -30.20 22.83
N GLU A 45 9.40 -29.33 23.81
CA GLU A 45 8.74 -29.32 25.11
C GLU A 45 7.21 -29.15 25.02
N LEU A 46 6.72 -28.43 24.01
CA LEU A 46 5.28 -28.26 23.76
C LEU A 46 4.62 -29.54 23.23
N THR A 47 5.42 -30.55 22.87
CA THR A 47 4.90 -31.83 22.37
C THR A 47 4.47 -32.79 23.49
N GLU A 48 4.74 -32.49 24.76
CA GLU A 48 4.34 -33.36 25.86
C GLU A 48 2.87 -33.13 26.29
N VAL A 49 2.06 -34.20 26.23
CA VAL A 49 0.66 -34.19 26.68
C VAL A 49 0.53 -35.09 27.90
N LYS A 50 0.76 -34.50 29.08
CA LYS A 50 0.69 -35.20 30.37
C LYS A 50 -0.34 -34.57 31.28
N ALA A 51 -1.23 -35.38 31.82
CA ALA A 51 -2.17 -34.99 32.87
C ALA A 51 -2.47 -36.15 33.80
N SER A 52 -2.71 -35.85 35.07
CA SER A 52 -3.23 -36.82 36.03
C SER A 52 -4.23 -36.14 36.95
N LEU A 53 -5.30 -36.85 37.26
CA LEU A 53 -6.32 -36.41 38.18
C LEU A 53 -6.71 -37.58 39.09
N GLU A 54 -6.54 -37.38 40.39
CA GLU A 54 -6.82 -38.39 41.40
C GLU A 54 -8.26 -38.91 41.27
N GLY A 55 -8.40 -40.23 41.28
CA GLY A 55 -9.69 -40.89 41.17
C GLY A 55 -10.29 -40.90 39.77
N ILE A 56 -9.74 -40.19 38.77
CA ILE A 56 -10.18 -40.26 37.36
C ILE A 56 -9.20 -41.09 36.53
N GLY A 57 -7.92 -40.71 36.52
CA GLY A 57 -6.96 -41.32 35.61
C GLY A 57 -5.68 -40.53 35.35
N SER A 58 -4.93 -40.99 34.35
CA SER A 58 -3.76 -40.30 33.81
C SER A 58 -3.70 -40.42 32.29
N LEU A 59 -3.22 -39.35 31.64
CA LEU A 59 -2.90 -39.25 30.23
C LEU A 59 -1.40 -38.99 30.10
N ASP A 60 -0.72 -39.79 29.29
CA ASP A 60 0.67 -39.56 28.90
C ASP A 60 0.82 -39.88 27.41
N ALA A 61 0.93 -38.82 26.59
CA ALA A 61 1.03 -38.92 25.15
C ALA A 61 1.93 -37.84 24.56
N THR A 62 2.29 -38.00 23.29
CA THR A 62 3.00 -36.98 22.51
C THR A 62 2.05 -36.29 21.54
N LEU A 63 2.04 -34.97 21.51
CA LEU A 63 1.41 -34.19 20.45
C LEU A 63 2.22 -34.33 19.16
N LYS A 64 1.57 -34.85 18.12
CA LYS A 64 2.17 -35.06 16.79
C LYS A 64 1.97 -33.84 15.90
N THR A 65 0.75 -33.29 15.86
CA THR A 65 0.40 -32.11 15.06
C THR A 65 -0.74 -31.33 15.69
N SER A 66 -0.72 -30.02 15.50
CA SER A 66 -1.84 -29.12 15.78
C SER A 66 -2.27 -28.41 14.51
N GLN A 67 -3.56 -28.43 14.21
CA GLN A 67 -4.11 -27.84 12.99
C GLN A 67 -5.41 -27.10 13.26
N LEU A 68 -5.70 -26.11 12.43
CA LEU A 68 -6.89 -25.30 12.46
C LEU A 68 -7.64 -25.47 11.14
N ALA A 69 -8.96 -25.63 11.23
CA ALA A 69 -9.88 -25.44 10.13
C ALA A 69 -10.75 -24.21 10.40
N LEU A 70 -10.70 -23.21 9.52
CA LEU A 70 -11.47 -21.98 9.67
C LEU A 70 -12.92 -22.23 9.24
N ASN A 71 -13.89 -21.85 10.08
CA ASN A 71 -15.30 -21.89 9.73
C ASN A 71 -15.67 -20.61 8.95
N VAL A 72 -15.99 -20.75 7.67
CA VAL A 72 -16.27 -19.68 6.71
C VAL A 72 -17.68 -19.74 6.11
N THR A 73 -18.44 -20.81 6.38
CA THR A 73 -19.83 -21.00 5.97
C THR A 73 -20.81 -20.57 7.07
N GLY A 74 -20.36 -20.49 8.32
CA GLY A 74 -21.13 -19.98 9.44
C GLY A 74 -21.22 -18.44 9.49
N GLN A 75 -22.32 -17.90 10.03
CA GLN A 75 -22.48 -16.46 10.28
C GLN A 75 -21.86 -16.00 11.62
N GLN A 76 -20.74 -16.59 12.04
CA GLN A 76 -20.13 -16.31 13.33
C GLN A 76 -18.70 -15.77 13.15
N ASN A 77 -18.32 -14.78 13.97
CA ASN A 77 -17.02 -14.14 13.86
C ASN A 77 -15.94 -15.09 14.37
N ALA A 78 -14.89 -15.32 13.57
CA ALA A 78 -13.62 -15.91 14.01
C ALA A 78 -13.73 -17.30 14.67
N VAL A 79 -14.78 -18.07 14.35
CA VAL A 79 -14.96 -19.45 14.82
C VAL A 79 -14.09 -20.38 13.99
N SER A 80 -13.41 -21.31 14.65
CA SER A 80 -12.57 -22.32 14.00
C SER A 80 -12.69 -23.66 14.71
N MET A 81 -12.32 -24.73 14.02
CA MET A 81 -12.14 -26.05 14.60
C MET A 81 -10.63 -26.29 14.79
N TYR A 82 -10.21 -26.49 16.03
CA TYR A 82 -8.84 -26.85 16.38
C TYR A 82 -8.73 -28.37 16.49
N TYR A 83 -7.75 -28.96 15.82
CA TYR A 83 -7.47 -30.38 15.79
C TYR A 83 -6.11 -30.64 16.43
N CYS A 84 -6.10 -31.48 17.46
CA CYS A 84 -4.91 -31.98 18.13
C CYS A 84 -4.75 -33.46 17.79
N THR A 85 -3.66 -33.84 17.13
CA THR A 85 -3.35 -35.24 16.88
C THR A 85 -2.30 -35.72 17.87
N LEU A 86 -2.69 -36.66 18.73
CA LEU A 86 -1.82 -37.37 19.65
C LEU A 86 -1.15 -38.54 18.92
N GLY A 87 0.18 -38.57 18.91
CA GLY A 87 1.01 -39.58 18.27
C GLY A 87 1.00 -40.91 19.01
N LEU A 88 1.88 -41.10 19.99
CA LEU A 88 1.94 -42.31 20.82
C LEU A 88 1.70 -41.96 22.28
N GLY A 89 1.08 -42.87 23.02
CA GLY A 89 0.85 -42.68 24.45
C GLY A 89 -0.10 -43.69 25.07
N THR A 90 -0.52 -43.41 26.28
CA THR A 90 -1.51 -44.19 27.03
C THR A 90 -2.47 -43.27 27.77
N VAL A 91 -3.70 -43.73 27.90
CA VAL A 91 -4.66 -43.19 28.86
C VAL A 91 -5.07 -44.31 29.82
N ASN A 92 -4.93 -44.06 31.12
CA ASN A 92 -5.37 -44.97 32.17
C ASN A 92 -6.60 -44.36 32.84
N PHE A 93 -7.75 -45.04 32.73
CA PHE A 93 -9.00 -44.68 33.37
C PHE A 93 -9.11 -45.43 34.71
N THR A 94 -8.65 -44.81 35.80
CA THR A 94 -8.58 -45.45 37.13
C THR A 94 -9.95 -45.92 37.62
N ILE A 95 -11.03 -45.18 37.33
CA ILE A 95 -12.41 -45.56 37.72
C ILE A 95 -12.83 -46.88 37.10
N LEU A 96 -12.43 -47.11 35.85
CA LEU A 96 -12.81 -48.28 35.06
C LEU A 96 -11.79 -49.42 35.20
N ASN A 97 -10.61 -49.12 35.78
CA ASN A 97 -9.46 -50.02 35.83
C ASN A 97 -9.07 -50.51 34.43
N GLU A 98 -9.04 -49.58 33.48
CA GLU A 98 -8.74 -49.83 32.07
C GLU A 98 -7.62 -48.91 31.58
N GLU A 99 -6.75 -49.45 30.73
CA GLU A 99 -5.70 -48.72 30.05
C GLU A 99 -5.89 -48.87 28.54
N VAL A 100 -5.83 -47.75 27.82
CA VAL A 100 -6.00 -47.72 26.37
C VAL A 100 -4.76 -47.09 25.75
N GLN A 101 -4.25 -47.74 24.71
CA GLN A 101 -3.12 -47.23 23.92
C GLN A 101 -3.60 -46.12 22.98
N ILE A 102 -2.84 -45.02 22.96
CA ILE A 102 -3.05 -43.90 22.05
C ILE A 102 -2.11 -44.08 20.86
N THR A 103 -2.69 -44.10 19.66
CA THR A 103 -1.94 -44.16 18.40
C THR A 103 -2.67 -43.36 17.34
N ASP A 104 -2.16 -42.17 17.05
CA ASP A 104 -2.72 -41.22 16.07
C ASP A 104 -4.19 -40.87 16.37
N TRP A 105 -4.51 -40.54 17.62
CA TRP A 105 -5.83 -40.03 17.99
C TRP A 105 -5.94 -38.56 17.62
N THR A 106 -6.98 -38.16 16.90
CA THR A 106 -7.27 -36.74 16.62
C THR A 106 -8.45 -36.29 17.45
N ILE A 107 -8.26 -35.23 18.22
CA ILE A 107 -9.26 -34.62 19.08
C ILE A 107 -9.56 -33.22 18.54
N ALA A 108 -10.84 -32.91 18.38
CA ALA A 108 -11.29 -31.66 17.76
C ALA A 108 -12.06 -30.80 18.76
N TRP A 109 -11.84 -29.48 18.76
CA TRP A 109 -12.62 -28.52 19.55
C TRP A 109 -13.03 -27.34 18.69
N THR A 110 -14.26 -26.89 18.91
CA THR A 110 -14.64 -25.55 18.45
C THR A 110 -13.95 -24.51 19.33
N CYS A 111 -13.27 -23.56 18.69
CA CYS A 111 -12.58 -22.47 19.35
C CYS A 111 -12.96 -21.14 18.71
N ASN A 112 -12.83 -20.07 19.50
CA ASN A 112 -12.87 -18.71 19.02
C ASN A 112 -11.46 -18.13 19.11
N LEU A 113 -11.14 -17.22 18.20
CA LEU A 113 -9.99 -16.36 18.39
C LEU A 113 -10.36 -15.22 19.33
N ASP A 114 -9.60 -15.09 20.41
CA ASP A 114 -9.72 -13.98 21.34
C ASP A 114 -8.38 -13.25 21.47
N LYS A 115 -8.40 -12.10 22.16
CA LYS A 115 -7.21 -11.30 22.41
C LYS A 115 -7.19 -10.82 23.85
N GLU A 116 -6.00 -10.81 24.43
CA GLU A 116 -5.76 -10.23 25.76
C GLU A 116 -4.83 -9.04 25.58
N VAL A 117 -5.20 -7.92 26.21
CA VAL A 117 -4.36 -6.73 26.21
C VAL A 117 -3.28 -6.95 27.26
N VAL A 118 -2.02 -6.92 26.81
CA VAL A 118 -0.85 -7.07 27.69
C VAL A 118 -0.79 -5.85 28.62
N ASP A 119 -0.66 -6.10 29.92
CA ASP A 119 -0.59 -5.04 30.94
C ASP A 119 0.61 -4.11 30.66
N PRO A 120 0.41 -2.78 30.52
CA PRO A 120 1.48 -1.81 30.32
C PRO A 120 2.61 -1.82 31.36
N SER A 121 2.38 -2.42 32.53
CA SER A 121 3.37 -2.53 33.62
C SER A 121 4.18 -3.83 33.59
N SER A 122 3.78 -4.82 32.78
CA SER A 122 4.43 -6.12 32.65
C SER A 122 5.84 -6.03 32.02
N ASP A 123 6.65 -7.07 32.23
CA ASP A 123 7.97 -7.15 31.61
C ASP A 123 7.88 -7.48 30.11
N GLU A 124 6.90 -8.31 29.71
CA GLU A 124 6.53 -8.53 28.31
C GLU A 124 6.32 -7.18 27.61
N PHE A 125 5.44 -6.31 28.13
CA PHE A 125 5.16 -5.01 27.53
C PHE A 125 6.42 -4.15 27.34
N LYS A 126 7.34 -4.14 28.33
CA LYS A 126 8.58 -3.36 28.26
C LYS A 126 9.55 -3.93 27.23
N GLU A 127 9.63 -5.25 27.12
CA GLU A 127 10.44 -5.93 26.11
C GLU A 127 9.95 -5.58 24.71
N VAL A 128 8.64 -5.72 24.46
CA VAL A 128 8.02 -5.29 23.21
C VAL A 128 8.27 -3.82 22.92
N GLN A 129 8.05 -2.94 23.91
CA GLN A 129 8.22 -1.51 23.75
C GLN A 129 9.66 -1.15 23.35
N THR A 130 10.64 -1.83 23.96
CA THR A 130 12.06 -1.65 23.66
C THR A 130 12.38 -2.11 22.24
N GLN A 131 11.77 -3.21 21.83
CA GLN A 131 11.88 -3.77 20.49
C GLN A 131 11.25 -2.86 19.43
N ILE A 132 10.00 -2.42 19.58
CA ILE A 132 9.25 -1.59 18.62
C ILE A 132 9.98 -0.29 18.23
N MET A 133 10.81 0.27 19.12
CA MET A 133 11.63 1.48 18.91
C MET A 133 10.88 2.73 18.39
N GLN A 134 9.56 2.79 18.53
CA GLN A 134 8.77 3.99 18.22
C GLN A 134 8.15 4.60 19.48
N PRO A 135 8.31 5.92 19.70
CA PRO A 135 7.57 6.64 20.73
C PRO A 135 6.10 6.80 20.30
N GLY A 136 5.15 6.56 21.22
CA GLY A 136 3.73 6.77 20.98
C GLY A 136 2.84 6.15 22.06
N ASP A 137 1.53 6.42 21.99
CA ASP A 137 0.52 5.75 22.81
C ASP A 137 0.07 4.48 22.09
N TYR A 138 0.51 3.31 22.56
CA TYR A 138 0.07 2.02 22.02
C TYR A 138 -0.29 1.03 23.12
N SER A 139 -1.13 0.06 22.75
CA SER A 139 -1.44 -1.13 23.54
C SER A 139 -0.93 -2.36 22.79
N ILE A 140 -0.38 -3.32 23.51
CA ILE A 140 0.02 -4.61 22.95
C ILE A 140 -1.08 -5.62 23.24
N SER A 141 -1.35 -6.53 22.31
CA SER A 141 -2.33 -7.59 22.53
C SER A 141 -1.82 -8.90 21.99
N SER A 142 -1.96 -9.95 22.80
CA SER A 142 -1.60 -11.32 22.45
C SER A 142 -2.85 -12.03 21.96
N LEU A 143 -2.72 -12.73 20.83
CA LEU A 143 -3.80 -13.48 20.21
C LEU A 143 -3.70 -14.93 20.61
N PHE A 144 -4.83 -15.51 21.04
CA PHE A 144 -4.88 -16.91 21.43
C PHE A 144 -6.20 -17.54 21.00
N PHE A 145 -6.17 -18.86 20.88
CA PHE A 145 -7.38 -19.65 20.73
C PHE A 145 -8.03 -19.78 22.09
N ALA A 146 -9.17 -19.12 22.27
CA ALA A 146 -10.04 -19.34 23.40
C ALA A 146 -10.96 -20.51 23.06
N PHE A 147 -10.76 -21.64 23.74
CA PHE A 147 -11.81 -22.66 23.81
C PHE A 147 -13.01 -22.02 24.49
N THR A 148 -14.14 -21.92 23.81
CA THR A 148 -15.31 -21.20 24.31
C THR A 148 -15.80 -21.83 25.61
N ASN A 149 -15.85 -21.06 26.72
CA ASN A 149 -16.46 -21.40 28.02
C ASN A 149 -16.61 -22.91 28.36
N ASP A 150 -15.62 -23.48 29.04
CA ASP A 150 -15.65 -24.86 29.59
C ASP A 150 -15.52 -26.00 28.55
N HIS A 151 -15.34 -25.69 27.26
CA HIS A 151 -15.48 -26.70 26.19
C HIS A 151 -14.28 -27.62 25.98
N ILE A 152 -13.13 -27.41 26.63
CA ILE A 152 -12.02 -28.34 26.42
C ILE A 152 -12.36 -29.75 26.94
N ILE A 153 -13.23 -29.83 27.96
CA ILE A 153 -13.77 -31.08 28.49
C ILE A 153 -14.81 -31.69 27.54
N THR A 154 -15.49 -30.86 26.74
CA THR A 154 -16.52 -31.27 25.77
C THR A 154 -16.00 -31.06 24.35
N TYR A 155 -15.02 -31.87 23.95
CA TYR A 155 -14.52 -31.91 22.58
C TYR A 155 -15.58 -32.43 21.60
N ASP A 156 -15.44 -32.06 20.32
CA ASP A 156 -16.34 -32.47 19.24
C ASP A 156 -16.10 -33.94 18.89
N ARG A 157 -17.00 -34.81 19.36
CA ARG A 157 -16.91 -36.26 19.15
C ARG A 157 -17.11 -36.68 17.69
N GLU A 158 -17.88 -35.92 16.91
CA GLU A 158 -18.14 -36.25 15.50
C GLU A 158 -16.91 -35.97 14.62
N GLN A 159 -16.15 -34.94 14.99
CA GLN A 159 -14.90 -34.55 14.30
C GLN A 159 -13.64 -35.18 14.89
N SER A 160 -13.76 -35.88 16.04
CA SER A 160 -12.65 -36.61 16.67
C SER A 160 -12.56 -38.04 16.14
N THR A 161 -11.35 -38.58 16.08
CA THR A 161 -11.10 -39.97 15.68
C THR A 161 -10.11 -40.64 16.63
N PHE A 162 -10.39 -41.89 17.01
CA PHE A 162 -9.55 -42.67 17.93
C PHE A 162 -8.83 -43.81 17.22
N ASN A 163 -8.63 -43.66 15.90
CA ASN A 163 -7.92 -44.61 15.03
C ASN A 163 -8.36 -46.09 15.21
N GLY A 164 -9.66 -46.32 15.33
CA GLY A 164 -10.25 -47.65 15.52
C GLY A 164 -10.36 -48.14 16.96
N ALA A 165 -9.89 -47.39 17.96
CA ALA A 165 -10.20 -47.65 19.35
C ALA A 165 -11.70 -47.39 19.62
N ASP A 166 -12.37 -48.38 20.21
CA ASP A 166 -13.78 -48.30 20.59
C ASP A 166 -13.89 -47.78 22.01
N LEU A 167 -14.05 -46.46 22.16
CA LEU A 167 -14.21 -45.83 23.46
C LEU A 167 -15.69 -45.74 23.83
N SER A 168 -16.03 -46.11 25.07
CA SER A 168 -17.36 -45.87 25.61
C SER A 168 -17.60 -44.37 25.83
N ASP A 169 -18.88 -43.96 25.91
CA ASP A 169 -19.24 -42.58 26.22
C ASP A 169 -18.65 -42.09 27.55
N GLU A 170 -18.48 -43.00 28.51
CA GLU A 170 -17.88 -42.73 29.82
C GLU A 170 -16.36 -42.51 29.70
N GLN A 171 -15.65 -43.35 28.97
CA GLN A 171 -14.22 -43.16 28.68
C GLN A 171 -13.95 -41.84 27.93
N MET A 172 -14.78 -41.51 26.94
CA MET A 172 -14.70 -40.23 26.23
C MET A 172 -14.90 -39.03 27.16
N THR A 173 -15.81 -39.15 28.13
CA THR A 173 -16.05 -38.10 29.13
C THR A 173 -14.85 -37.93 30.06
N TYR A 174 -14.28 -39.02 30.57
CA TYR A 174 -13.07 -38.96 31.41
C TYR A 174 -11.84 -38.46 30.66
N LEU A 175 -11.70 -38.81 29.37
CA LEU A 175 -10.65 -38.27 28.51
C LEU A 175 -10.77 -36.75 28.40
N GLY A 176 -11.99 -36.23 28.21
CA GLY A 176 -12.26 -34.79 28.21
C GLY A 176 -11.79 -34.10 29.51
N ILE A 177 -12.06 -34.71 30.67
CA ILE A 177 -11.63 -34.17 31.97
C ILE A 177 -10.09 -34.14 32.07
N LEU A 178 -9.41 -35.21 31.64
CA LEU A 178 -7.95 -35.27 31.64
C LEU A 178 -7.33 -34.21 30.70
N LEU A 179 -7.93 -33.99 29.53
CA LEU A 179 -7.50 -32.94 28.59
C LEU A 179 -7.72 -31.54 29.16
N GLY A 180 -8.83 -31.32 29.87
CA GLY A 180 -9.04 -30.06 30.60
C GLY A 180 -8.00 -29.83 31.69
N ARG A 181 -7.55 -30.90 32.37
CA ARG A 181 -6.46 -30.82 33.34
C ARG A 181 -5.12 -30.51 32.67
N TRP A 182 -4.83 -31.09 31.51
CA TRP A 182 -3.62 -30.80 30.74
C TRP A 182 -3.55 -29.31 30.36
N TYR A 183 -4.64 -28.75 29.85
CA TYR A 183 -4.68 -27.35 29.41
C TYR A 183 -4.50 -26.34 30.53
N THR A 184 -5.04 -26.59 31.72
CA THR A 184 -4.91 -25.67 32.87
C THR A 184 -3.51 -25.62 33.50
N ASN A 185 -2.57 -26.45 33.03
CA ASN A 185 -1.20 -26.53 33.56
C ASN A 185 -0.14 -25.92 32.63
N GLN A 186 -0.52 -25.22 31.57
CA GLN A 186 0.42 -24.62 30.60
C GLN A 186 0.70 -23.15 30.94
N ASP A 187 1.97 -22.75 30.88
CA ASP A 187 2.40 -21.34 31.00
C ASP A 187 2.21 -20.61 29.66
N SER A 188 1.95 -19.29 29.71
CA SER A 188 1.71 -18.46 28.51
C SER A 188 3.01 -18.20 27.73
N PRO A 189 3.00 -18.27 26.38
CA PRO A 189 4.18 -17.96 25.57
C PRO A 189 4.44 -16.44 25.44
N GLU A 190 5.71 -16.05 25.48
CA GLU A 190 6.22 -14.67 25.35
C GLU A 190 7.02 -14.52 24.03
N THR A 191 6.46 -13.94 22.96
CA THR A 191 7.28 -13.48 21.81
C THR A 191 6.64 -12.31 21.07
N VAL A 192 7.42 -11.28 20.69
CA VAL A 192 6.94 -10.06 20.02
C VAL A 192 7.93 -9.50 18.97
N ASN A 193 7.47 -8.60 18.09
CA ASN A 193 8.18 -8.06 16.91
C ASN A 193 8.98 -6.75 17.16
N GLU A 194 10.07 -6.57 16.40
CA GLU A 194 11.13 -5.55 16.60
C GLU A 194 10.98 -4.17 15.91
N GLU A 195 9.93 -3.86 15.15
CA GLU A 195 9.80 -2.49 14.57
C GLU A 195 8.33 -2.07 14.40
N ALA A 196 8.02 -0.80 14.70
CA ALA A 196 6.67 -0.28 14.47
C ALA A 196 6.40 0.14 13.00
N PRO A 197 5.17 -0.10 12.52
CA PRO A 197 4.72 0.31 11.19
C PRO A 197 4.59 1.83 11.03
N SER A 198 4.54 2.31 9.78
CA SER A 198 4.30 3.73 9.47
C SER A 198 2.90 4.21 9.85
N PHE A 199 1.92 3.31 9.78
CA PHE A 199 0.54 3.55 10.16
C PHE A 199 0.11 2.46 11.16
N PRO A 200 0.39 2.62 12.46
CA PRO A 200 0.08 1.59 13.43
C PRO A 200 -1.43 1.36 13.57
N PRO A 201 -1.89 0.10 13.60
CA PRO A 201 -3.26 -0.23 13.94
C PRO A 201 -3.62 0.34 15.32
N THR A 202 -4.64 1.17 15.34
CA THR A 202 -5.24 1.73 16.56
C THR A 202 -6.44 0.91 17.04
N SER A 203 -6.95 0.01 16.20
CA SER A 203 -8.03 -0.91 16.53
C SER A 203 -7.96 -2.14 15.63
N LEU A 204 -8.36 -3.30 16.17
CA LEU A 204 -8.31 -4.61 15.49
C LEU A 204 -9.61 -5.40 15.74
N LYS A 205 -10.18 -5.95 14.65
CA LYS A 205 -11.23 -6.99 14.64
C LYS A 205 -10.71 -8.23 13.90
N LEU A 206 -11.16 -9.41 14.32
CA LEU A 206 -10.82 -10.67 13.67
C LEU A 206 -12.04 -11.26 12.98
N GLN A 207 -11.80 -11.94 11.86
CA GLN A 207 -12.86 -12.60 11.10
C GLN A 207 -12.28 -13.77 10.28
N THR A 208 -12.97 -14.90 10.25
CA THR A 208 -12.74 -15.93 9.22
C THR A 208 -13.36 -15.47 7.90
N TYR A 209 -12.66 -15.70 6.80
CA TYR A 209 -13.05 -15.22 5.49
C TYR A 209 -12.92 -16.32 4.42
N PRO A 210 -13.99 -16.57 3.65
CA PRO A 210 -14.01 -17.65 2.70
C PRO A 210 -13.05 -17.40 1.53
N TYR A 211 -12.38 -18.46 1.11
CA TYR A 211 -11.78 -18.52 -0.22
C TYR A 211 -12.76 -19.16 -1.20
N ILE A 212 -13.00 -18.50 -2.33
CA ILE A 212 -13.85 -19.03 -3.40
C ILE A 212 -12.99 -19.22 -4.65
N ALA A 213 -12.74 -20.49 -5.01
CA ALA A 213 -11.92 -20.82 -6.17
C ALA A 213 -12.51 -20.22 -7.47
N PRO A 214 -11.67 -19.93 -8.48
CA PRO A 214 -12.15 -19.41 -9.75
C PRO A 214 -13.21 -20.33 -10.37
N ASN A 215 -14.32 -19.74 -10.84
CA ASN A 215 -15.49 -20.45 -11.38
C ASN A 215 -16.32 -21.25 -10.36
N GLU A 216 -15.99 -21.19 -9.07
CA GLU A 216 -16.84 -21.70 -7.98
C GLU A 216 -17.73 -20.58 -7.41
N THR A 217 -18.80 -20.98 -6.73
CA THR A 217 -19.78 -20.06 -6.11
C THR A 217 -19.85 -20.15 -4.60
N LYS A 218 -19.21 -21.17 -4.01
CA LYS A 218 -19.22 -21.44 -2.57
C LYS A 218 -17.81 -21.77 -2.11
N PRO A 219 -17.44 -21.42 -0.87
CA PRO A 219 -16.20 -21.88 -0.28
C PRO A 219 -16.25 -23.37 0.03
N ALA A 220 -15.08 -23.96 0.16
CA ALA A 220 -14.91 -25.29 0.74
C ALA A 220 -14.27 -25.17 2.13
N GLU A 221 -14.57 -26.11 3.02
CA GLU A 221 -14.14 -26.11 4.43
C GLU A 221 -13.44 -27.41 4.80
N GLY A 222 -12.62 -27.36 5.85
CA GLY A 222 -11.92 -28.50 6.41
C GLY A 222 -10.40 -28.36 6.37
N LEU A 223 -9.71 -29.44 6.70
CA LEU A 223 -8.25 -29.52 6.70
C LEU A 223 -7.69 -29.85 5.31
N GLY A 224 -6.39 -29.59 5.13
CA GLY A 224 -5.67 -29.88 3.89
C GLY A 224 -6.15 -29.04 2.71
N SER A 225 -5.95 -29.56 1.50
CA SER A 225 -6.13 -28.81 0.24
C SER A 225 -7.54 -28.29 -0.03
N ILE A 226 -8.54 -28.79 0.71
CA ILE A 226 -9.94 -28.39 0.58
C ILE A 226 -10.17 -27.01 1.21
N GLY A 227 -9.61 -26.75 2.40
CA GLY A 227 -9.83 -25.51 3.16
C GLY A 227 -8.59 -24.64 3.36
N GLU A 228 -7.41 -25.08 2.92
CA GLU A 228 -6.12 -24.43 3.21
C GLU A 228 -6.03 -22.95 2.79
N ASN A 229 -6.83 -22.51 1.81
CA ASN A 229 -6.82 -21.14 1.32
C ASN A 229 -7.84 -20.23 2.02
N ASN A 230 -8.72 -20.75 2.87
CA ASN A 230 -9.55 -19.92 3.73
C ASN A 230 -8.67 -19.03 4.60
N MET A 231 -9.16 -17.85 4.96
CA MET A 231 -8.32 -16.81 5.55
C MET A 231 -8.79 -16.42 6.95
N LEU A 232 -7.84 -16.15 7.83
CA LEU A 232 -8.06 -15.31 9.00
C LEU A 232 -7.71 -13.87 8.63
N LEU A 233 -8.67 -12.96 8.80
CA LEU A 233 -8.49 -11.54 8.57
C LEU A 233 -8.28 -10.79 9.87
N TYR A 234 -7.27 -9.92 9.85
CA TYR A 234 -6.99 -8.89 10.82
C TYR A 234 -7.50 -7.58 10.22
N LEU A 235 -8.70 -7.16 10.62
CA LEU A 235 -9.35 -5.96 10.14
C LEU A 235 -8.91 -4.78 11.01
N GLN A 236 -8.19 -3.83 10.41
CA GLN A 236 -7.44 -2.81 11.16
C GLN A 236 -7.90 -1.39 10.80
N MET A 237 -7.93 -0.52 11.81
CA MET A 237 -8.14 0.92 11.67
C MET A 237 -6.92 1.68 12.18
N THR A 238 -6.59 2.81 11.55
CA THR A 238 -5.48 3.68 11.93
C THR A 238 -6.00 5.04 12.41
N ASP A 239 -5.16 5.82 13.10
CA ASP A 239 -5.47 7.13 13.71
C ASP A 239 -6.75 7.21 14.56
N LYS A 240 -7.10 6.13 15.26
CA LYS A 240 -8.32 6.07 16.09
C LYS A 240 -9.60 6.29 15.27
N ARG A 241 -9.58 6.03 13.96
CA ARG A 241 -10.77 6.03 13.11
C ARG A 241 -11.74 4.93 13.58
N PRO A 242 -13.05 5.21 13.64
CA PRO A 242 -14.02 4.19 14.06
C PRO A 242 -14.12 3.09 13.00
N PHE A 243 -14.37 1.87 13.45
CA PHE A 243 -14.70 0.79 12.53
C PHE A 243 -15.95 1.12 11.69
N PRO A 244 -16.02 0.63 10.44
CA PRO A 244 -17.27 0.63 9.69
C PRO A 244 -18.38 -0.10 10.49
N ASP A 245 -19.61 0.39 10.41
CA ASP A 245 -20.77 -0.14 11.15
C ASP A 245 -21.34 -1.44 10.53
N ILE A 246 -20.44 -2.38 10.24
CA ILE A 246 -20.77 -3.71 9.75
C ILE A 246 -20.39 -4.77 10.77
N ARG A 247 -21.12 -5.89 10.72
CA ARG A 247 -20.86 -7.05 11.56
C ARG A 247 -19.66 -7.85 11.06
N LEU A 248 -19.64 -8.13 9.76
CA LEU A 248 -18.64 -8.92 9.05
C LEU A 248 -18.34 -8.24 7.72
N LEU A 249 -17.09 -8.29 7.29
CA LEU A 249 -16.69 -7.90 5.96
C LEU A 249 -17.28 -8.91 4.96
N GLU A 250 -18.10 -8.41 4.05
CA GLU A 250 -18.69 -9.22 2.99
C GLU A 250 -17.61 -9.67 2.00
N HIS A 251 -17.86 -10.80 1.32
CA HIS A 251 -16.91 -11.31 0.35
C HIS A 251 -16.84 -10.41 -0.89
N SER A 252 -15.71 -9.74 -1.07
CA SER A 252 -15.41 -8.87 -2.22
C SER A 252 -14.49 -9.51 -3.26
N GLY A 253 -13.77 -10.56 -2.88
CA GLY A 253 -12.75 -11.23 -3.68
C GLY A 253 -11.81 -12.04 -2.78
N ASN A 254 -10.86 -12.77 -3.36
CA ASN A 254 -9.92 -13.56 -2.56
C ASN A 254 -8.72 -12.69 -2.14
N TYR A 255 -8.44 -12.56 -0.85
CA TYR A 255 -7.25 -11.82 -0.42
C TYR A 255 -5.95 -12.60 -0.63
N VAL A 256 -6.03 -13.94 -0.63
CA VAL A 256 -4.93 -14.85 -1.01
C VAL A 256 -5.34 -15.65 -2.24
N SER A 257 -4.39 -15.87 -3.17
CA SER A 257 -4.59 -16.84 -4.26
C SER A 257 -4.17 -18.23 -3.80
N LYS A 258 -4.58 -19.27 -4.53
CA LYS A 258 -4.13 -20.64 -4.22
C LYS A 258 -2.60 -20.72 -4.09
N GLY A 259 -2.13 -21.22 -2.94
CA GLY A 259 -0.71 -21.40 -2.64
C GLY A 259 -0.01 -20.17 -2.03
N MET A 260 -0.75 -19.09 -1.79
CA MET A 260 -0.25 -17.89 -1.12
C MET A 260 -0.48 -17.99 0.40
N ASN A 261 0.53 -17.63 1.18
CA ASN A 261 0.44 -17.72 2.65
C ASN A 261 -0.35 -16.56 3.25
N GLY A 262 -0.26 -15.38 2.66
CA GLY A 262 -0.97 -14.21 3.16
C GLY A 262 -0.83 -13.00 2.24
N THR A 263 -1.62 -11.98 2.55
CA THR A 263 -1.55 -10.67 1.90
C THR A 263 -1.83 -9.59 2.95
N ILE A 264 -1.08 -8.49 2.91
CA ILE A 264 -1.46 -7.22 3.54
C ILE A 264 -2.06 -6.30 2.49
N ILE A 265 -3.16 -5.65 2.82
CA ILE A 265 -3.83 -4.68 1.95
C ILE A 265 -3.93 -3.37 2.69
N ILE A 266 -3.43 -2.32 2.04
CA ILE A 266 -3.43 -0.96 2.55
C ILE A 266 -4.40 -0.14 1.71
N ASP A 267 -5.28 0.56 2.40
CA ASP A 267 -6.25 1.47 1.83
C ASP A 267 -5.59 2.48 0.88
N ARG A 268 -6.18 2.64 -0.31
CA ARG A 268 -5.80 3.67 -1.28
C ARG A 268 -5.67 5.06 -0.63
N ASP A 269 -6.56 5.44 0.29
CA ASP A 269 -6.56 6.78 0.88
C ASP A 269 -5.35 6.94 1.84
N ILE A 270 -4.80 5.82 2.33
CA ILE A 270 -3.55 5.82 3.11
C ILE A 270 -2.34 5.90 2.18
N ILE A 271 -2.22 4.96 1.23
CA ILE A 271 -1.03 4.90 0.39
C ILE A 271 -0.92 6.10 -0.56
N TRP A 272 -2.03 6.55 -1.15
CA TRP A 272 -2.04 7.68 -2.08
C TRP A 272 -2.13 9.00 -1.32
N ASP A 273 -3.23 9.26 -0.63
CA ASP A 273 -3.51 10.61 -0.15
C ASP A 273 -2.65 10.99 1.06
N ARG A 274 -2.46 10.06 2.01
CA ARG A 274 -1.74 10.34 3.26
C ARG A 274 -0.24 10.11 3.17
N TYR A 275 0.20 9.21 2.31
CA TYR A 275 1.60 8.89 2.13
C TYR A 275 2.16 9.58 0.89
N LEU A 276 1.84 9.10 -0.32
CA LEU A 276 2.44 9.58 -1.57
C LEU A 276 2.11 11.05 -1.92
N PHE A 277 0.94 11.56 -1.52
CA PHE A 277 0.47 12.92 -1.78
C PHE A 277 0.47 13.82 -0.56
N ARG A 278 1.17 13.42 0.51
CA ARG A 278 1.24 14.22 1.72
C ARG A 278 1.72 15.65 1.44
N ASP A 279 1.17 16.59 2.18
CA ASP A 279 1.48 18.01 2.14
C ASP A 279 2.67 18.40 3.04
N THR A 280 3.10 17.47 3.90
CA THR A 280 4.24 17.62 4.80
C THR A 280 5.57 17.23 4.13
N VAL A 281 6.65 17.86 4.57
CA VAL A 281 7.99 17.57 4.06
C VAL A 281 8.43 16.17 4.53
N PRO A 282 8.99 15.32 3.64
CA PRO A 282 9.19 15.57 2.20
C PRO A 282 7.93 15.41 1.34
N LYS A 283 7.66 16.35 0.42
CA LYS A 283 6.45 16.38 -0.44
C LYS A 283 6.55 15.41 -1.64
N LEU A 284 6.53 14.10 -1.37
CA LEU A 284 6.85 12.98 -2.27
C LEU A 284 6.43 13.14 -3.74
N LEU A 285 5.29 12.58 -4.19
CA LEU A 285 4.94 12.60 -5.61
C LEU A 285 4.53 14.00 -6.11
N SER A 286 4.26 14.94 -5.20
CA SER A 286 4.07 16.35 -5.56
C SER A 286 5.36 17.02 -6.07
N GLN A 287 6.55 16.43 -5.86
CA GLN A 287 7.79 16.92 -6.48
C GLN A 287 7.70 17.00 -8.00
N PHE A 288 7.01 16.08 -8.67
CA PHE A 288 6.80 16.20 -10.13
C PHE A 288 6.08 17.50 -10.49
N ASN A 289 5.02 17.85 -9.75
CA ASN A 289 4.28 19.08 -9.99
C ASN A 289 5.12 20.32 -9.69
N ILE A 290 5.95 20.27 -8.66
CA ILE A 290 6.87 21.36 -8.31
C ILE A 290 7.87 21.59 -9.44
N HIS A 291 8.58 20.54 -9.86
CA HIS A 291 9.70 20.64 -10.80
C HIS A 291 9.29 20.85 -12.27
N THR A 292 8.08 20.45 -12.66
CA THR A 292 7.56 20.63 -14.03
C THR A 292 6.82 21.95 -14.25
N TYR A 293 6.51 22.70 -13.18
CA TYR A 293 5.69 23.88 -13.27
C TYR A 293 6.40 25.02 -14.03
N ALA A 294 5.74 25.59 -15.04
CA ALA A 294 6.21 26.77 -15.76
C ALA A 294 5.28 27.97 -15.59
N TRP A 295 5.87 29.15 -15.41
CA TRP A 295 5.14 30.41 -15.30
C TRP A 295 5.90 31.60 -15.91
N VAL A 296 5.15 32.66 -16.19
CA VAL A 296 5.71 33.95 -16.61
C VAL A 296 6.33 34.63 -15.39
N ALA A 297 7.65 34.60 -15.30
CA ALA A 297 8.37 35.16 -14.16
C ALA A 297 8.41 36.69 -14.19
N SER A 298 8.59 37.24 -15.39
CA SER A 298 8.46 38.67 -15.65
C SER A 298 8.04 38.89 -17.09
N ALA A 299 7.22 39.91 -17.35
CA ALA A 299 6.93 40.36 -18.70
C ALA A 299 6.59 41.86 -18.70
N ASN A 300 7.13 42.57 -19.68
CA ASN A 300 6.88 44.00 -19.89
C ASN A 300 7.00 44.32 -21.39
N ASN A 301 6.08 45.12 -21.91
CA ASN A 301 6.16 45.72 -23.25
C ASN A 301 5.69 47.18 -23.22
N SER A 302 6.16 47.95 -22.25
CA SER A 302 5.80 49.36 -22.02
C SER A 302 6.25 50.35 -23.11
N GLU A 303 6.94 49.88 -24.15
CA GLU A 303 7.42 50.69 -25.26
C GLU A 303 7.40 49.90 -26.58
N LEU A 304 7.47 50.64 -27.70
CA LEU A 304 7.59 50.01 -29.03
C LEU A 304 8.92 49.26 -29.12
N PHE A 305 8.86 48.00 -29.55
CA PHE A 305 10.03 47.15 -29.79
C PHE A 305 10.92 46.88 -28.56
N GLY A 306 10.40 47.13 -27.34
CA GLY A 306 11.12 46.94 -26.07
C GLY A 306 10.54 45.83 -25.22
N GLU A 307 9.91 44.81 -25.82
CA GLU A 307 9.40 43.66 -25.07
C GLU A 307 10.53 42.93 -24.33
N GLN A 308 10.29 42.66 -23.05
CA GLN A 308 11.17 41.92 -22.16
C GLN A 308 10.34 40.89 -21.43
N TRP A 309 10.79 39.64 -21.44
CA TRP A 309 10.09 38.58 -20.73
C TRP A 309 11.06 37.49 -20.27
N SER A 310 10.64 36.78 -19.23
CA SER A 310 11.35 35.60 -18.72
C SER A 310 10.34 34.56 -18.26
N ILE A 311 10.70 33.29 -18.45
CA ILE A 311 9.95 32.14 -17.98
C ILE A 311 10.76 31.51 -16.85
N ALA A 312 10.10 31.20 -15.74
CA ALA A 312 10.71 30.43 -14.66
C ALA A 312 10.04 29.06 -14.53
N LEU A 313 10.79 28.16 -13.88
CA LEU A 313 10.53 26.73 -13.85
C LEU A 313 10.90 26.17 -12.49
N GLY A 314 10.17 25.14 -12.07
CA GLY A 314 10.68 24.15 -11.12
C GLY A 314 11.08 24.66 -9.73
N ASP A 315 10.43 25.70 -9.22
CA ASP A 315 10.79 26.34 -7.94
C ASP A 315 9.84 25.93 -6.81
N PRO A 316 10.29 25.15 -5.80
CA PRO A 316 9.50 24.79 -4.63
C PRO A 316 9.03 25.98 -3.79
N SER A 317 9.70 27.14 -3.90
CA SER A 317 9.35 28.36 -3.18
C SER A 317 8.26 29.18 -3.86
N HIS A 318 7.86 28.81 -5.09
CA HIS A 318 6.87 29.56 -5.85
C HIS A 318 5.51 29.66 -5.13
N SER A 319 5.09 28.58 -4.48
CA SER A 319 3.87 28.54 -3.67
C SER A 319 4.13 27.87 -2.32
N SER A 320 3.86 28.61 -1.24
CA SER A 320 3.81 28.03 0.11
C SER A 320 2.52 27.23 0.36
N ASP A 321 1.50 27.41 -0.46
CA ASP A 321 0.24 26.65 -0.37
C ASP A 321 0.46 25.24 -0.94
N ALA A 322 0.37 24.23 -0.07
CA ALA A 322 0.53 22.84 -0.45
C ALA A 322 -0.55 22.36 -1.43
N SER A 323 -1.75 22.93 -1.38
CA SER A 323 -2.85 22.58 -2.28
C SER A 323 -2.56 22.97 -3.73
N PHE A 324 -1.64 23.91 -3.96
CA PHE A 324 -1.25 24.33 -5.30
C PHE A 324 -0.65 23.18 -6.12
N TYR A 325 0.16 22.31 -5.50
CA TYR A 325 0.82 21.16 -6.14
C TYR A 325 0.12 19.83 -5.88
N ALA A 326 -1.07 19.86 -5.27
CA ALA A 326 -1.81 18.65 -4.91
C ALA A 326 -2.37 17.95 -6.14
N TRP A 327 -2.18 16.63 -6.18
CA TRP A 327 -2.79 15.78 -7.19
C TRP A 327 -4.30 15.73 -7.02
N LYS A 328 -5.03 15.71 -8.14
CA LYS A 328 -6.50 15.59 -8.15
C LYS A 328 -6.89 14.28 -8.83
N GLN A 329 -7.60 13.43 -8.11
CA GLN A 329 -8.13 12.20 -8.67
C GLN A 329 -9.09 12.52 -9.82
N VAL A 330 -9.00 11.76 -10.92
CA VAL A 330 -9.98 11.85 -12.02
C VAL A 330 -11.06 10.78 -11.84
N SER A 331 -11.91 10.55 -12.84
CA SER A 331 -13.00 9.56 -12.74
C SER A 331 -12.53 8.12 -12.48
N SER A 332 -11.26 7.82 -12.76
CA SER A 332 -10.65 6.52 -12.44
C SER A 332 -10.04 6.55 -11.04
N LEU A 333 -10.27 5.49 -10.27
CA LEU A 333 -9.70 5.34 -8.93
C LEU A 333 -8.17 5.22 -8.93
N LEU A 334 -7.61 4.84 -10.08
CA LEU A 334 -6.19 4.60 -10.32
C LEU A 334 -5.52 5.73 -11.09
N ALA A 335 -6.13 6.91 -11.23
CA ALA A 335 -5.53 8.01 -11.96
C ALA A 335 -5.74 9.38 -11.31
N TRP A 336 -4.71 10.20 -11.41
CA TRP A 336 -4.67 11.55 -10.88
C TRP A 336 -4.08 12.50 -11.91
N THR A 337 -4.48 13.75 -11.83
CA THR A 337 -3.99 14.81 -12.72
C THR A 337 -3.66 16.05 -11.91
N TRP A 338 -2.76 16.84 -12.46
CA TRP A 338 -2.48 18.16 -11.95
C TRP A 338 -2.35 19.13 -13.12
N THR A 339 -3.08 20.23 -13.07
CA THR A 339 -3.06 21.29 -14.07
C THR A 339 -3.23 22.60 -13.32
N PRO A 340 -2.15 23.39 -13.13
CA PRO A 340 -2.27 24.68 -12.51
C PRO A 340 -3.14 25.58 -13.38
N SER A 341 -3.91 26.43 -12.71
CA SER A 341 -4.73 27.47 -13.33
C SER A 341 -4.62 28.73 -12.48
N ASN A 342 -3.67 29.59 -12.82
CA ASN A 342 -3.46 30.86 -12.13
C ASN A 342 -3.00 31.97 -13.09
N GLU A 343 -3.08 33.22 -12.63
CA GLU A 343 -2.76 34.40 -13.45
C GLU A 343 -1.30 34.44 -13.93
N LYS A 344 -0.36 33.84 -13.18
CA LYS A 344 1.07 33.82 -13.55
C LYS A 344 1.38 32.92 -14.75
N GLN A 345 0.42 32.11 -15.19
CA GLN A 345 0.56 31.30 -16.40
C GLN A 345 0.34 32.10 -17.68
N THR A 346 -0.18 33.32 -17.58
CA THR A 346 -0.51 34.13 -18.74
C THR A 346 -0.04 35.57 -18.56
N TYR A 347 0.48 36.15 -19.63
CA TYR A 347 0.65 37.59 -19.73
C TYR A 347 0.01 38.06 -21.03
N GLN A 348 -0.75 39.14 -20.97
CA GLN A 348 -1.34 39.77 -22.14
C GLN A 348 -1.34 41.28 -21.94
N HIS A 349 -0.62 41.99 -22.79
CA HIS A 349 -0.61 43.44 -22.77
C HIS A 349 -0.40 44.02 -24.17
N THR A 350 -1.14 45.10 -24.44
CA THR A 350 -0.99 45.90 -25.66
C THR A 350 -0.60 47.33 -25.29
N TYR A 351 0.62 47.71 -25.61
CA TYR A 351 1.07 49.09 -25.58
C TYR A 351 0.64 49.82 -26.84
N LYS A 352 0.16 51.06 -26.68
CA LYS A 352 -0.23 51.94 -27.78
C LYS A 352 0.34 53.34 -27.54
N SER A 353 0.80 53.95 -28.62
CA SER A 353 1.26 55.34 -28.67
C SER A 353 0.87 55.94 -30.01
N ASP A 354 1.07 57.25 -30.17
CA ASP A 354 0.87 57.91 -31.47
C ASP A 354 1.83 57.37 -32.55
N ALA A 355 2.96 56.78 -32.14
CA ALA A 355 3.96 56.24 -33.03
C ALA A 355 3.68 54.80 -33.49
N GLY A 356 2.75 54.09 -32.85
CA GLY A 356 2.45 52.69 -33.15
C GLY A 356 1.95 51.88 -31.96
N TRP A 357 2.07 50.56 -32.03
CA TRP A 357 1.64 49.63 -30.99
C TRP A 357 2.53 48.39 -30.87
N ASN A 358 2.49 47.75 -29.70
CA ASN A 358 3.17 46.49 -29.40
C ASN A 358 2.23 45.60 -28.57
N THR A 359 1.98 44.38 -29.01
CA THR A 359 1.23 43.36 -28.28
C THR A 359 2.16 42.23 -27.90
N LEU A 360 2.15 41.85 -26.63
CA LEU A 360 2.86 40.68 -26.11
C LEU A 360 1.86 39.77 -25.40
N ASN A 361 1.76 38.54 -25.88
CA ASN A 361 0.98 37.47 -25.27
C ASN A 361 1.92 36.31 -24.91
N ILE A 362 1.91 35.89 -23.66
CA ILE A 362 2.68 34.74 -23.17
C ILE A 362 1.71 33.79 -22.51
N LYS A 363 1.84 32.50 -22.81
CA LYS A 363 1.06 31.45 -22.18
C LYS A 363 1.96 30.28 -21.81
N CYS A 364 1.94 29.91 -20.54
CA CYS A 364 2.54 28.70 -20.00
C CYS A 364 1.43 27.73 -19.62
N THR A 365 1.52 26.49 -20.06
CA THR A 365 0.62 25.40 -19.65
C THR A 365 1.45 24.28 -19.08
N THR A 366 1.00 23.69 -17.97
CA THR A 366 1.57 22.44 -17.45
C THR A 366 0.42 21.49 -17.17
N SER A 367 0.57 20.22 -17.52
CA SER A 367 -0.42 19.18 -17.24
C SER A 367 0.32 17.89 -16.95
N ASN A 368 0.21 17.40 -15.71
CA ASN A 368 0.80 16.14 -15.30
C ASN A 368 -0.29 15.11 -15.00
N LYS A 369 0.07 13.85 -15.12
CA LYS A 369 -0.78 12.70 -14.88
C LYS A 369 0.00 11.63 -14.12
N LEU A 370 -0.67 11.03 -13.14
CA LEU A 370 -0.25 9.77 -12.51
C LEU A 370 -1.31 8.72 -12.79
N SER A 371 -0.88 7.49 -12.96
CA SER A 371 -1.79 6.36 -12.97
C SER A 371 -1.13 5.08 -12.50
N ALA A 372 -1.84 4.24 -11.77
CA ALA A 372 -1.40 2.89 -11.43
C ALA A 372 -2.09 1.86 -12.34
N MET A 373 -1.41 0.74 -12.59
CA MET A 373 -1.99 -0.38 -13.33
C MET A 373 -2.36 -1.50 -12.36
N SER A 374 -3.64 -1.89 -12.37
CA SER A 374 -4.14 -3.01 -11.57
C SER A 374 -3.38 -4.31 -11.89
N GLY A 375 -3.03 -5.06 -10.86
CA GLY A 375 -2.22 -6.28 -10.96
C GLY A 375 -0.72 -6.04 -11.05
N THR A 376 -0.26 -4.79 -10.94
CA THR A 376 1.17 -4.46 -11.01
C THR A 376 1.58 -3.55 -9.86
N GLY A 377 2.86 -3.59 -9.49
CA GLY A 377 3.48 -2.62 -8.60
C GLY A 377 3.98 -1.36 -9.31
N THR A 378 3.37 -0.97 -10.42
CA THR A 378 3.88 0.13 -11.27
C THR A 378 2.93 1.32 -11.27
N ILE A 379 3.52 2.50 -11.08
CA ILE A 379 2.86 3.82 -11.21
C ILE A 379 3.47 4.52 -12.42
N ASN A 380 2.67 4.77 -13.46
CA ASN A 380 3.08 5.61 -14.57
C ASN A 380 2.93 7.09 -14.19
N ALA A 381 3.97 7.87 -14.42
CA ALA A 381 3.99 9.31 -14.27
C ALA A 381 4.32 9.97 -15.60
N SER A 382 3.56 10.98 -15.99
CA SER A 382 3.81 11.72 -17.23
C SER A 382 3.36 13.15 -17.14
N GLY A 383 3.82 13.98 -18.07
CA GLY A 383 3.32 15.34 -18.19
C GLY A 383 3.79 16.07 -19.43
N THR A 384 3.13 17.20 -19.67
CA THR A 384 3.42 18.12 -20.76
C THR A 384 3.48 19.53 -20.22
N THR A 385 4.56 20.24 -20.52
CA THR A 385 4.70 21.68 -20.33
C THR A 385 4.82 22.36 -21.68
N GLY A 386 4.02 23.39 -21.93
CA GLY A 386 3.98 24.15 -23.17
C GLY A 386 4.15 25.63 -22.90
N ILE A 387 4.96 26.29 -23.72
CA ILE A 387 5.21 27.73 -23.65
C ILE A 387 4.97 28.31 -25.04
N THR A 388 4.07 29.29 -25.11
CA THR A 388 3.81 30.08 -26.30
C THR A 388 4.09 31.54 -25.99
N VAL A 389 4.91 32.18 -26.82
CA VAL A 389 5.15 33.62 -26.80
C VAL A 389 4.78 34.16 -28.17
N ASP A 390 3.74 34.99 -28.23
CA ASP A 390 3.32 35.71 -29.42
C ASP A 390 3.57 37.20 -29.21
N CYS A 391 4.37 37.81 -30.07
CA CYS A 391 4.60 39.24 -30.07
C CYS A 391 4.31 39.82 -31.45
N GLU A 392 3.68 40.98 -31.47
CA GLU A 392 3.45 41.76 -32.68
C GLU A 392 3.66 43.24 -32.37
N ALA A 393 4.61 43.87 -33.06
CA ALA A 393 4.94 45.27 -32.89
C ALA A 393 4.92 45.98 -34.25
N ALA A 394 4.29 47.15 -34.32
CA ALA A 394 4.21 47.96 -35.52
C ALA A 394 4.34 49.44 -35.19
N ALA A 395 5.19 50.13 -35.93
CA ALA A 395 5.33 51.58 -35.93
C ALA A 395 4.70 52.16 -37.20
N THR A 396 3.86 53.18 -37.02
CA THR A 396 2.99 53.76 -38.06
C THR A 396 3.43 55.15 -38.51
N THR A 397 4.47 55.73 -37.89
CA THR A 397 4.92 57.10 -38.14
C THR A 397 6.41 57.17 -38.49
N PHE A 398 6.78 58.04 -39.43
CA PHE A 398 8.18 58.33 -39.79
C PHE A 398 8.99 58.82 -38.56
N PRO A 399 10.28 58.42 -38.39
CA PRO A 399 11.14 57.73 -39.36
C PRO A 399 11.02 56.20 -39.39
N MET A 400 10.16 55.59 -38.57
CA MET A 400 10.05 54.14 -38.47
C MET A 400 8.67 53.68 -38.90
N VAL A 401 8.50 53.39 -40.19
CA VAL A 401 7.32 52.66 -40.70
C VAL A 401 7.73 51.21 -40.92
N GLY A 402 7.19 50.33 -40.09
CA GLY A 402 7.54 48.92 -40.12
C GLY A 402 7.11 48.19 -38.86
N GLY A 403 7.29 46.87 -38.86
CA GLY A 403 6.91 46.04 -37.74
C GLY A 403 7.44 44.64 -37.88
N TYR A 404 7.29 43.87 -36.81
CA TYR A 404 7.53 42.44 -36.80
C TYR A 404 6.49 41.72 -35.98
N ARG A 405 6.35 40.45 -36.28
CA ARG A 405 5.63 39.46 -35.52
C ARG A 405 6.53 38.26 -35.35
N TYR A 406 6.57 37.74 -34.12
CA TYR A 406 7.21 36.47 -33.86
C TYR A 406 6.33 35.57 -32.98
N THR A 407 6.45 34.27 -33.21
CA THR A 407 5.88 33.24 -32.34
C THR A 407 6.97 32.26 -31.96
N ILE A 408 7.18 32.10 -30.65
CA ILE A 408 8.01 31.05 -30.07
C ILE A 408 7.05 30.02 -29.45
N HIS A 409 7.25 28.75 -29.81
CA HIS A 409 6.55 27.64 -29.20
C HIS A 409 7.56 26.57 -28.77
N VAL A 410 7.57 26.25 -27.49
CA VAL A 410 8.42 25.22 -26.88
C VAL A 410 7.53 24.28 -26.07
N THR A 411 7.71 22.98 -26.25
CA THR A 411 6.99 21.94 -25.54
C THR A 411 7.99 20.96 -24.91
N ILE A 412 7.73 20.58 -23.66
CA ILE A 412 8.41 19.50 -22.96
C ILE A 412 7.40 18.41 -22.70
N ASN A 413 7.70 17.20 -23.13
CA ASN A 413 6.96 16.01 -22.76
C ASN A 413 7.85 15.12 -21.91
N TRP A 414 7.29 14.51 -20.87
CA TRP A 414 8.01 13.54 -20.06
C TRP A 414 7.12 12.38 -19.63
N GLN A 415 7.77 11.22 -19.44
CA GLN A 415 7.12 10.01 -18.95
C GLN A 415 8.13 9.10 -18.25
N THR A 416 7.76 8.60 -17.07
CA THR A 416 8.53 7.57 -16.36
C THR A 416 7.60 6.59 -15.64
N ASP A 417 8.16 5.45 -15.23
CA ASP A 417 7.48 4.44 -14.43
C ASP A 417 8.14 4.33 -13.06
N ILE A 418 7.34 4.41 -12.01
CA ILE A 418 7.78 4.17 -10.64
C ILE A 418 7.41 2.73 -10.27
N THR A 419 8.41 1.91 -10.00
CA THR A 419 8.20 0.55 -9.50
C THR A 419 8.22 0.55 -7.98
N VAL A 420 7.18 -0.02 -7.40
CA VAL A 420 7.06 -0.35 -5.98
C VAL A 420 7.58 -1.77 -5.80
N THR A 421 8.51 -1.94 -4.88
CA THR A 421 9.00 -3.25 -4.43
C THR A 421 9.02 -3.29 -2.90
N THR A 422 9.30 -4.45 -2.34
CA THR A 422 9.54 -4.60 -0.91
C THR A 422 11.05 -4.65 -0.64
N THR A 423 11.41 -4.18 0.55
CA THR A 423 12.74 -4.31 1.18
C THR A 423 12.50 -4.72 2.64
N ASN A 424 13.53 -5.08 3.41
CA ASN A 424 13.46 -5.51 4.82
C ASN A 424 12.34 -4.84 5.67
N GLY A 425 11.11 -5.39 5.61
CA GLY A 425 9.88 -4.91 6.25
C GLY A 425 9.30 -3.56 5.79
N GLY A 426 9.65 -3.04 4.61
CA GLY A 426 9.11 -1.79 4.09
C GLY A 426 9.02 -1.72 2.57
N LEU A 427 8.39 -0.68 2.05
CA LEU A 427 8.32 -0.44 0.61
C LEU A 427 9.58 0.28 0.11
N LYS A 428 9.98 -0.03 -1.12
CA LYS A 428 10.96 0.71 -1.90
C LYS A 428 10.29 1.20 -3.17
N PHE A 429 10.54 2.45 -3.50
CA PHE A 429 10.07 3.07 -4.74
C PHE A 429 11.28 3.40 -5.61
N SER A 430 11.24 2.97 -6.86
CA SER A 430 12.33 3.17 -7.84
C SER A 430 11.76 3.88 -9.07
N LEU A 431 12.32 5.03 -9.46
CA LEU A 431 11.79 5.84 -10.58
C LEU A 431 12.13 5.30 -11.98
N ASN A 432 12.93 4.23 -12.09
CA ASN A 432 13.36 3.59 -13.34
C ASN A 432 13.86 4.53 -14.45
N LEU A 433 14.48 5.64 -14.09
CA LEU A 433 14.97 6.62 -15.05
C LEU A 433 16.25 6.11 -15.75
N PRO A 434 16.41 6.34 -17.06
CA PRO A 434 17.66 6.07 -17.76
C PRO A 434 18.73 7.08 -17.36
N ALA A 435 20.00 6.69 -17.43
CA ALA A 435 21.14 7.59 -17.17
C ALA A 435 21.16 8.85 -18.07
N ASP A 436 20.57 8.75 -19.27
CA ASP A 436 20.36 9.86 -20.19
C ASP A 436 18.91 10.36 -20.09
N LEU A 437 18.71 11.39 -19.26
CA LEU A 437 17.39 11.97 -18.99
C LEU A 437 16.74 12.60 -20.22
N THR A 438 17.47 12.89 -21.30
CA THR A 438 16.89 13.41 -22.55
C THR A 438 15.95 12.41 -23.24
N LYS A 439 16.04 11.13 -22.87
CA LYS A 439 15.12 10.08 -23.33
C LYS A 439 13.76 10.13 -22.64
N VAL A 440 13.75 10.64 -21.41
CA VAL A 440 12.53 10.85 -20.60
C VAL A 440 11.93 12.19 -20.92
N PHE A 441 12.74 13.25 -20.91
CA PHE A 441 12.32 14.62 -21.14
C PHE A 441 12.60 15.04 -22.58
N GLN A 442 11.56 14.96 -23.41
CA GLN A 442 11.61 15.36 -24.80
C GLN A 442 11.26 16.83 -24.93
N VAL A 443 12.28 17.66 -25.15
CA VAL A 443 12.11 19.09 -25.41
C VAL A 443 12.07 19.30 -26.92
N THR A 444 10.95 19.82 -27.41
CA THR A 444 10.72 20.16 -28.81
C THR A 444 10.40 21.64 -28.94
N ALA A 445 10.88 22.27 -30.00
CA ALA A 445 10.54 23.64 -30.34
C ALA A 445 10.12 23.71 -31.81
N ASP A 446 9.03 24.40 -32.09
CA ASP A 446 8.66 24.71 -33.48
C ASP A 446 9.67 25.70 -34.05
N PRO A 447 9.93 25.71 -35.37
CA PRO A 447 10.73 26.76 -35.99
C PRO A 447 10.16 28.13 -35.60
N LEU A 448 11.04 29.08 -35.25
CA LEU A 448 10.66 30.46 -34.98
C LEU A 448 9.80 30.99 -36.14
N GLN A 449 8.53 31.26 -35.88
CA GLN A 449 7.67 31.89 -36.87
C GLN A 449 7.97 33.38 -36.85
N TRP A 450 8.39 33.92 -37.98
CA TRP A 450 8.84 35.31 -38.10
C TRP A 450 8.23 35.96 -39.33
N ASN A 451 7.64 37.14 -39.16
CA ASN A 451 7.20 38.00 -40.24
C ASN A 451 7.53 39.43 -39.88
N GLY A 452 8.35 40.11 -40.67
CA GLY A 452 8.63 41.52 -40.46
C GLY A 452 8.90 42.24 -41.77
N SER A 453 8.62 43.54 -41.77
CA SER A 453 8.92 44.42 -42.90
C SER A 453 9.22 45.81 -42.38
N THR A 454 10.23 46.46 -42.94
CA THR A 454 10.59 47.84 -42.58
C THR A 454 11.03 48.61 -43.80
N SER A 455 10.69 49.90 -43.87
CA SER A 455 11.28 50.78 -44.88
C SER A 455 12.70 51.19 -44.43
N GLY A 456 13.74 50.52 -44.95
CA GLY A 456 15.14 50.93 -44.78
C GLY A 456 15.89 50.40 -43.55
N PHE A 457 15.39 49.34 -42.89
CA PHE A 457 16.02 48.73 -41.70
C PHE A 457 16.12 47.19 -41.74
N ASP A 458 16.18 46.59 -42.92
CA ASP A 458 16.18 45.13 -43.08
C ASP A 458 17.33 44.42 -42.32
N ASP A 459 18.52 45.02 -42.28
CA ASP A 459 19.67 44.50 -41.50
C ASP A 459 19.40 44.44 -39.99
N LYS A 460 18.54 45.33 -39.46
CA LYS A 460 18.15 45.30 -38.05
C LYS A 460 17.10 44.22 -37.79
N LEU A 461 16.26 43.89 -38.77
CA LEU A 461 15.22 42.88 -38.63
C LEU A 461 15.82 41.48 -38.45
N GLU A 462 16.85 41.14 -39.22
CA GLU A 462 17.58 39.87 -39.05
C GLU A 462 18.32 39.79 -37.71
N ALA A 463 18.85 40.91 -37.21
CA ALA A 463 19.44 40.96 -35.87
C ALA A 463 18.41 40.69 -34.77
N VAL A 464 17.18 41.25 -34.89
CA VAL A 464 16.08 41.01 -33.95
C VAL A 464 15.60 39.55 -34.03
N LYS A 465 15.45 38.99 -35.24
CA LYS A 465 15.15 37.57 -35.44
C LYS A 465 16.19 36.67 -34.77
N ALA A 466 17.47 36.97 -34.94
CA ALA A 466 18.56 36.22 -34.30
C ALA A 466 18.54 36.30 -32.77
N ILE A 467 18.10 37.43 -32.19
CA ILE A 467 17.89 37.58 -30.75
C ILE A 467 16.79 36.62 -30.28
N TYR A 468 15.65 36.57 -30.98
CA TYR A 468 14.53 35.68 -30.61
C TYR A 468 14.80 34.20 -30.86
N GLN A 469 15.58 33.87 -31.89
CA GLN A 469 16.10 32.52 -32.04
C GLN A 469 16.97 32.13 -30.84
N LYS A 470 17.89 33.00 -30.41
CA LYS A 470 18.70 32.75 -29.19
C LYS A 470 17.86 32.67 -27.91
N PHE A 471 16.72 33.33 -27.83
CA PHE A 471 15.79 33.16 -26.72
C PHE A 471 15.14 31.79 -26.75
N GLN A 472 14.64 31.35 -27.90
CA GLN A 472 14.10 30.00 -28.07
C GLN A 472 15.15 28.93 -27.76
N ASP A 473 16.37 29.07 -28.30
CA ASP A 473 17.46 28.11 -28.08
C ASP A 473 17.86 28.05 -26.60
N ARG A 474 17.93 29.20 -25.90
CA ARG A 474 18.18 29.23 -24.45
C ARG A 474 17.06 28.60 -23.66
N LEU A 475 15.81 28.80 -24.05
CA LEU A 475 14.68 28.17 -23.40
C LEU A 475 14.77 26.64 -23.56
N VAL A 476 15.03 26.15 -24.78
CA VAL A 476 15.27 24.72 -25.03
C VAL A 476 16.44 24.18 -24.20
N GLN A 477 17.58 24.90 -24.18
CA GLN A 477 18.76 24.50 -23.40
C GLN A 477 18.48 24.52 -21.90
N GLN A 478 17.71 25.49 -21.40
CA GLN A 478 17.31 25.56 -20.01
C GLN A 478 16.56 24.28 -19.65
N PHE A 479 15.58 23.86 -20.46
CA PHE A 479 14.85 22.60 -20.22
C PHE A 479 15.67 21.33 -20.39
N GLN A 480 16.59 21.30 -21.35
CA GLN A 480 17.44 20.12 -21.59
C GLN A 480 18.52 19.94 -20.52
N ASN A 481 19.04 21.04 -19.97
CA ASN A 481 20.11 21.04 -18.98
C ASN A 481 19.62 21.27 -17.55
N ASP A 482 18.30 21.42 -17.34
CA ASP A 482 17.78 21.72 -16.01
C ASP A 482 18.09 20.57 -15.05
N THR A 483 18.96 20.84 -14.08
CA THR A 483 19.31 19.90 -13.02
C THR A 483 18.13 19.64 -12.09
N SER A 484 17.11 20.50 -12.10
CA SER A 484 15.94 20.42 -11.23
C SER A 484 15.21 19.08 -11.33
N PHE A 485 15.16 18.45 -12.50
CA PHE A 485 14.55 17.12 -12.66
C PHE A 485 15.40 15.98 -12.12
N GLY A 486 16.71 16.02 -12.34
CA GLY A 486 17.63 15.05 -11.75
C GLY A 486 17.75 15.20 -10.22
N GLU A 487 17.53 16.42 -9.71
CA GLU A 487 17.40 16.70 -8.28
C GLU A 487 16.07 16.20 -7.72
N ALA A 488 14.96 16.39 -8.46
CA ALA A 488 13.65 15.84 -8.11
C ALA A 488 13.71 14.32 -7.94
N GLU A 489 14.37 13.63 -8.87
CA GLU A 489 14.63 12.18 -8.79
C GLU A 489 15.40 11.82 -7.52
N LYS A 490 16.61 12.39 -7.35
CA LYS A 490 17.48 12.05 -6.22
C LYS A 490 16.83 12.35 -4.89
N SER A 491 16.13 13.49 -4.78
CA SER A 491 15.39 13.85 -3.58
C SER A 491 14.25 12.86 -3.36
N LEU A 492 13.42 12.59 -4.38
CA LEU A 492 12.25 11.73 -4.23
C LEU A 492 12.63 10.28 -3.91
N GLU A 493 13.59 9.70 -4.62
CA GLU A 493 14.06 8.34 -4.35
C GLU A 493 14.77 8.27 -3.00
N SER A 494 15.59 9.26 -2.64
CA SER A 494 16.20 9.34 -1.31
C SER A 494 15.12 9.42 -0.23
N ASP A 495 14.15 10.32 -0.37
CA ASP A 495 13.09 10.53 0.61
C ASP A 495 12.24 9.27 0.78
N LEU A 496 11.75 8.69 -0.31
CA LEU A 496 10.94 7.45 -0.31
C LEU A 496 11.65 6.27 0.35
N ASN A 497 12.98 6.21 0.27
CA ASN A 497 13.76 5.08 0.76
C ASN A 497 14.49 5.34 2.08
N THR A 498 14.44 6.56 2.62
CA THR A 498 15.10 6.94 3.88
C THR A 498 14.15 7.66 4.84
N SER A 499 14.07 8.99 4.75
CA SER A 499 13.35 9.89 5.67
C SER A 499 11.85 9.64 5.71
N ALA A 500 11.30 9.05 4.65
CA ALA A 500 9.90 8.79 4.48
C ALA A 500 9.58 7.34 4.18
N ARG A 501 10.46 6.41 4.54
CA ARG A 501 10.24 4.99 4.25
C ARG A 501 8.90 4.50 4.81
N PHE A 502 8.10 3.85 3.97
CA PHE A 502 6.90 3.15 4.40
C PHE A 502 7.28 1.80 5.04
N VAL A 503 6.94 1.62 6.31
CA VAL A 503 7.16 0.39 7.09
C VAL A 503 5.85 -0.37 7.19
N ILE A 504 5.89 -1.65 6.81
CA ILE A 504 4.73 -2.53 6.76
C ILE A 504 4.54 -3.19 8.14
N PRO A 505 3.30 -3.30 8.68
CA PRO A 505 3.05 -3.95 9.97
C PRO A 505 3.37 -5.45 9.94
N GLY A 506 4.07 -5.96 10.95
CA GLY A 506 4.42 -7.38 11.09
C GLY A 506 5.86 -7.74 10.70
N LYS A 507 6.72 -6.73 10.48
CA LYS A 507 8.16 -6.93 10.27
C LYS A 507 8.78 -7.73 11.43
N GLY A 508 9.60 -8.72 11.08
CA GLY A 508 10.22 -9.65 12.03
C GLY A 508 9.52 -11.01 12.05
N SER A 509 8.20 -11.03 11.90
CA SER A 509 7.41 -12.26 11.75
C SER A 509 7.07 -12.59 10.30
N LEU A 510 6.93 -11.57 9.44
CA LEU A 510 6.50 -11.72 8.06
C LEU A 510 7.53 -11.15 7.06
N ALA A 511 7.77 -11.91 6.00
CA ALA A 511 8.47 -11.49 4.80
C ALA A 511 7.46 -11.00 3.77
N TYR A 512 7.76 -9.86 3.14
CA TYR A 512 6.87 -9.23 2.17
C TYR A 512 7.45 -9.25 0.76
N GLU A 513 6.58 -9.52 -0.22
CA GLU A 513 6.96 -9.54 -1.64
C GLU A 513 5.82 -9.07 -2.55
N ASN A 514 6.17 -8.85 -3.82
CA ASN A 514 5.21 -8.63 -4.92
C ASN A 514 4.10 -7.59 -4.62
N PRO A 515 4.44 -6.35 -4.26
CA PRO A 515 3.44 -5.32 -4.06
C PRO A 515 2.73 -5.00 -5.39
N ILE A 516 1.40 -5.00 -5.39
CA ILE A 516 0.55 -4.71 -6.55
C ILE A 516 -0.63 -3.83 -6.18
N PHE A 517 -1.13 -3.03 -7.11
CA PHE A 517 -2.40 -2.32 -6.94
C PHE A 517 -3.59 -3.18 -7.37
N ASN A 518 -4.69 -3.18 -6.62
CA ASN A 518 -5.94 -3.82 -7.04
C ASN A 518 -6.80 -2.90 -7.94
N ASN A 519 -8.00 -3.36 -8.33
CA ASN A 519 -8.92 -2.55 -9.15
C ASN A 519 -9.46 -1.30 -8.44
N ASN A 520 -9.26 -1.17 -7.13
CA ASN A 520 -9.80 -0.11 -6.29
C ASN A 520 -8.75 0.95 -5.92
N GLY A 521 -7.48 0.72 -6.29
CA GLY A 521 -6.35 1.57 -5.92
C GLY A 521 -5.63 1.17 -4.63
N ASP A 522 -6.05 0.08 -4.01
CA ASP A 522 -5.47 -0.43 -2.76
C ASP A 522 -4.15 -1.12 -3.07
N LEU A 523 -3.17 -0.97 -2.19
CA LEU A 523 -1.90 -1.65 -2.31
C LEU A 523 -1.99 -3.02 -1.63
N MET A 524 -1.86 -4.10 -2.40
CA MET A 524 -1.78 -5.47 -1.91
C MET A 524 -0.31 -5.91 -1.90
N ILE A 525 0.13 -6.57 -0.83
CA ILE A 525 1.50 -7.03 -0.66
C ILE A 525 1.45 -8.48 -0.17
N GLU A 526 2.13 -9.40 -0.84
CA GLU A 526 2.18 -10.79 -0.41
C GLU A 526 2.96 -10.90 0.90
N ALA A 527 2.48 -11.73 1.82
CA ALA A 527 3.04 -11.93 3.13
C ALA A 527 3.28 -13.42 3.39
N ASN A 528 4.47 -13.76 3.86
CA ASN A 528 4.88 -15.11 4.24
C ASN A 528 5.46 -15.09 5.65
N TYR A 529 5.26 -16.13 6.45
CA TYR A 529 5.99 -16.25 7.70
C TYR A 529 7.50 -16.36 7.43
N ILE A 530 8.29 -15.65 8.24
CA ILE A 530 9.73 -15.86 8.31
C ILE A 530 9.91 -17.13 9.13
N VAL A 531 10.28 -18.22 8.45
CA VAL A 531 10.60 -19.52 9.05
C VAL A 531 12.10 -19.63 9.27
#